data_AF-A0A1H7L672-F1
#
_entry.id   AF-A0A1H7L672-F1
#
_cell.length_a   1.000
_cell.length_b   1.000
_cell.length_c   1.000
_cell.angle_alpha   90.00
_cell.angle_beta   90.00
_cell.angle_gamma   90.00
#
_symmetry.space_group_name_H-M   'P 1'
#
loop_
_entity.id
_entity.type
_entity.pdbx_description
1 polymer ?
#
loop_
_entity_poly.entity_id
_entity_poly.type
_entity_poly.pdbx_seq_one_letter_code
_entity_poly.pdbx_strand_id
1 'polypeptide(L)'
;MVEVVSLLLPAALLWLVVSIWVGIDAAKHSSHDAFVWGLSVFVGGLLGLLLYFNIGRNIHGDSREGATTPNSRTGLVTCSNCQSLEAPSRDSCRVCGDSLN
;
A
#
# COMPACT_ATOMS: atom_id res chain seq x y z
N MET A 1 -5.71 -32.54 -25.80
CA MET A 1 -6.35 -32.15 -24.51
C MET A 1 -5.76 -32.91 -23.33
N VAL A 2 -5.56 -34.23 -23.41
CA VAL A 2 -4.95 -35.01 -22.32
C VAL A 2 -3.49 -34.61 -22.00
N GLU A 3 -2.67 -34.35 -23.02
CA GLU A 3 -1.28 -33.92 -22.88
C GLU A 3 -1.14 -32.59 -22.11
N VAL A 4 -1.99 -31.61 -22.42
CA VAL A 4 -1.97 -30.30 -21.74
C VAL A 4 -2.46 -30.40 -20.30
N VAL A 5 -3.45 -31.24 -20.01
CA VAL A 5 -3.94 -31.46 -18.64
C VAL A 5 -2.87 -32.11 -17.77
N SER A 6 -2.14 -33.09 -18.30
CA SER A 6 -1.04 -33.76 -17.58
C SER A 6 0.10 -32.83 -17.19
N LEU A 7 0.34 -31.76 -17.95
CA LEU A 7 1.37 -30.75 -17.63
C LEU A 7 0.83 -29.61 -16.75
N LEU A 8 -0.41 -29.17 -17.00
CA LEU A 8 -0.98 -27.99 -16.37
C LEU A 8 -1.42 -28.26 -14.92
N LEU A 9 -1.87 -29.48 -14.61
CA LEU A 9 -2.26 -29.88 -13.26
C LEU A 9 -1.09 -29.84 -12.25
N PRO A 10 0.08 -30.46 -12.51
CA PRO A 10 1.23 -30.34 -11.61
C PRO A 10 1.81 -28.93 -11.58
N ALA A 11 1.78 -28.18 -12.69
CA ALA A 11 2.22 -26.79 -12.72
C ALA A 11 1.35 -25.89 -11.83
N ALA A 12 0.03 -26.09 -11.83
CA ALA A 12 -0.89 -25.36 -10.95
C ALA A 12 -0.67 -25.69 -9.47
N LEU A 13 -0.40 -26.96 -9.14
CA LEU A 13 -0.07 -27.36 -7.77
C LEU A 13 1.25 -26.74 -7.30
N LEU A 14 2.29 -26.75 -8.15
CA LEU A 14 3.55 -26.07 -7.88
C LEU A 14 3.33 -24.58 -7.64
N TRP A 15 2.50 -23.93 -8.46
CA TRP A 15 2.18 -22.51 -8.28
C TRP A 15 1.47 -22.22 -6.95
N LEU A 16 0.57 -23.10 -6.53
CA LEU A 16 -0.12 -23.00 -5.25
C LEU A 16 0.87 -23.12 -4.09
N VAL A 17 1.80 -24.09 -4.15
CA VAL A 17 2.87 -24.26 -3.16
C VAL A 17 3.74 -23.01 -3.07
N VAL A 18 4.14 -22.42 -4.21
CA VAL A 18 4.90 -21.17 -4.26
C VAL A 18 4.13 -20.02 -3.61
N SER A 19 2.83 -19.91 -3.88
CA SER A 19 1.98 -18.86 -3.30
C SER A 19 1.88 -18.98 -1.78
N ILE A 20 1.68 -20.19 -1.25
CA ILE A 20 1.66 -20.46 0.19
C ILE A 20 3.04 -20.16 0.80
N TRP A 21 4.11 -20.57 0.14
CA TRP A 21 5.47 -20.33 0.61
C TRP A 21 5.77 -18.84 0.73
N VAL A 22 5.37 -18.03 -0.26
CA VAL A 22 5.49 -16.56 -0.19
C VAL A 22 4.70 -16.00 0.98
N GLY A 23 3.50 -16.50 1.25
CA GLY A 23 2.73 -16.09 2.43
C GLY A 23 3.48 -16.38 3.74
N ILE A 24 4.06 -17.57 3.88
CA ILE A 24 4.84 -17.95 5.07
C ILE A 24 6.13 -17.13 5.20
N ASP A 25 6.81 -16.85 4.08
CA ASP A 25 8.01 -16.01 4.06
C ASP A 25 7.67 -14.55 4.41
N ALA A 26 6.57 -14.02 3.86
CA ALA A 26 6.05 -12.70 4.17
C ALA A 26 5.67 -12.57 5.65
N ALA A 27 5.13 -13.62 6.27
CA ALA A 27 4.81 -13.62 7.70
C ALA A 27 6.04 -13.41 8.60
N LYS A 28 7.24 -13.77 8.12
CA LYS A 28 8.50 -13.62 8.87
C LYS A 28 9.27 -12.35 8.51
N HIS A 29 9.10 -11.85 7.29
CA HIS A 29 9.94 -10.80 6.72
C HIS A 29 9.20 -9.51 6.33
N SER A 30 7.87 -9.43 6.50
CA SER A 30 7.06 -8.27 6.11
C SER A 30 6.28 -7.69 7.29
N SER A 31 6.11 -6.37 7.29
CA SER A 31 5.25 -5.63 8.22
C SER A 31 3.77 -5.66 7.83
N HIS A 32 3.46 -6.10 6.60
CA HIS A 32 2.10 -6.27 6.08
C HIS A 32 1.59 -7.70 6.26
N ASP A 33 0.27 -7.87 6.26
CA ASP A 33 -0.39 -9.15 6.43
C ASP A 33 0.09 -10.20 5.42
N ALA A 34 0.60 -11.32 5.94
CA ALA A 34 1.08 -12.48 5.18
C ALA A 34 0.05 -13.00 4.16
N PHE A 35 -1.23 -12.90 4.53
CA PHE A 35 -2.34 -13.31 3.69
C PHE A 35 -2.45 -12.46 2.41
N VAL A 36 -2.21 -11.15 2.50
CA VAL A 36 -2.31 -10.24 1.35
C VAL A 36 -1.24 -10.56 0.31
N TRP A 37 -0.02 -10.86 0.76
CA TRP A 37 1.07 -11.24 -0.15
C TRP A 37 0.85 -12.61 -0.79
N GLY A 38 0.43 -13.62 0.00
CA GLY A 38 0.08 -14.93 -0.56
C GLY A 38 -1.05 -14.88 -1.58
N LEU A 39 -2.11 -14.11 -1.30
CA LEU A 39 -3.24 -13.91 -2.22
C LEU A 39 -2.81 -13.13 -3.48
N SER A 40 -1.97 -12.10 -3.33
CA SER A 40 -1.45 -11.31 -4.45
C SER A 40 -0.62 -12.15 -5.41
N VAL A 41 0.24 -13.06 -4.92
CA VAL A 41 0.97 -14.02 -5.77
C VAL A 41 0.03 -15.01 -6.43
N PHE A 42 -0.96 -15.51 -5.69
CA PHE A 42 -1.91 -16.48 -6.23
C PHE A 42 -2.75 -15.89 -7.38
N VAL A 43 -3.32 -14.70 -7.19
CA VAL A 43 -4.20 -14.03 -8.16
C VAL A 43 -3.42 -13.26 -9.22
N GLY A 44 -2.38 -12.53 -8.81
CA GLY A 44 -1.54 -11.72 -9.69
C GLY A 44 -0.48 -12.54 -10.44
N GLY A 45 -0.30 -13.82 -10.12
CA GLY A 45 0.68 -14.67 -10.77
C GLY A 45 2.10 -14.15 -10.58
N LEU A 46 2.86 -14.11 -11.68
CA LEU A 46 4.22 -13.55 -11.67
C LEU A 46 4.26 -12.07 -11.25
N LEU A 47 3.22 -11.27 -11.53
CA LEU A 47 3.21 -9.87 -11.11
C LEU A 47 3.18 -9.75 -9.59
N GLY A 48 2.34 -10.54 -8.91
CA GLY A 48 2.30 -10.58 -7.45
C GLY A 48 3.63 -11.03 -6.85
N LEU A 49 4.27 -12.01 -7.47
CA LEU A 49 5.59 -12.51 -7.06
C LEU A 49 6.68 -11.45 -7.20
N LEU A 50 6.68 -10.71 -8.32
CA LEU A 50 7.62 -9.60 -8.56
C LEU A 50 7.41 -8.47 -7.55
N LEU A 51 6.16 -8.11 -7.26
CA LEU A 51 5.83 -7.10 -6.25
C LEU A 51 6.32 -7.52 -4.85
N TYR A 52 6.14 -8.78 -4.47
CA TYR A 52 6.64 -9.30 -3.19
C TYR A 52 8.16 -9.17 -3.10
N PHE A 53 8.87 -9.54 -4.16
CA PHE A 53 10.33 -9.53 -4.16
C PHE A 53 10.93 -8.12 -4.15
N ASN A 54 10.23 -7.14 -4.73
CA ASN A 54 10.68 -5.77 -4.90
C ASN A 54 10.23 -4.82 -3.77
N ILE A 55 9.05 -5.06 -3.19
CA ILE A 55 8.40 -4.19 -2.18
C ILE A 55 8.17 -4.92 -0.85
N GLY A 56 7.81 -6.21 -0.89
CA GLY A 56 7.41 -6.97 0.30
C GLY A 56 8.55 -7.43 1.21
N ARG A 57 9.78 -7.55 0.66
CA ARG A 57 10.96 -8.13 1.33
C ARG A 57 11.88 -7.08 1.97
N ASN A 58 11.78 -5.84 1.54
CA ASN A 58 12.52 -4.68 2.04
C ASN A 58 11.64 -3.96 3.07
N ILE A 59 11.86 -4.30 4.34
CA ILE A 59 11.25 -3.68 5.54
C ILE A 59 11.47 -2.13 5.61
N HIS A 60 12.14 -1.49 4.64
CA HIS A 60 12.55 -0.08 4.69
C HIS A 60 12.25 0.73 3.43
N GLY A 61 11.28 0.30 2.63
CA GLY A 61 10.65 1.22 1.67
C GLY A 61 9.51 1.94 2.36
N ASP A 62 9.78 3.09 2.99
CA ASP A 62 8.77 4.11 3.24
C ASP A 62 8.08 4.46 1.92
N SER A 63 7.08 3.70 1.51
CA SER A 63 6.03 4.17 0.60
C SER A 63 4.87 4.59 1.47
N ARG A 64 5.08 5.76 2.09
CA ARG A 64 4.04 6.73 2.36
C ARG A 64 3.37 7.13 1.05
N GLU A 65 2.68 6.23 0.38
CA GLU A 65 1.92 6.53 -0.84
C GLU A 65 0.98 5.36 -1.11
N GLY A 66 -0.28 5.50 -0.67
CA GLY A 66 -1.29 4.46 -0.86
C GLY A 66 -2.53 4.55 -0.01
N ALA A 67 -2.63 5.52 0.91
CA ALA A 67 -3.91 6.01 1.43
C ALA A 67 -3.67 7.40 2.04
N THR A 68 -3.52 8.41 1.18
CA THR A 68 -3.63 9.81 1.58
C THR A 68 -5.06 10.04 2.06
N THR A 69 -5.31 9.69 3.32
CA THR A 69 -6.16 10.53 4.14
C THR A 69 -5.32 11.78 4.36
N PRO A 70 -5.72 12.97 3.91
CA PRO A 70 -4.96 14.19 4.15
C PRO A 70 -5.14 14.57 5.63
N ASN A 71 -4.49 13.83 6.52
CA ASN A 71 -4.37 14.18 7.93
C ASN A 71 -3.22 15.18 8.05
N SER A 72 -3.51 16.43 7.68
CA SER A 72 -3.51 17.54 8.64
C SER A 72 -2.37 17.56 9.69
N ARG A 73 -1.10 17.37 9.28
CA ARG A 73 0.07 17.58 10.15
C ARG A 73 1.26 18.23 9.44
N THR A 74 0.99 19.10 8.49
CA THR A 74 1.96 20.08 8.00
C THR A 74 1.36 21.47 8.13
N GLY A 75 1.14 21.92 9.36
CA GLY A 75 1.04 23.34 9.72
C GLY A 75 -0.13 24.15 9.16
N LEU A 76 -1.22 23.56 8.65
CA LEU A 76 -2.38 24.37 8.26
C LEU A 76 -3.10 24.88 9.51
N VAL A 77 -3.28 26.20 9.59
CA VAL A 77 -4.01 26.87 10.67
C VAL A 77 -5.47 26.97 10.24
N THR A 78 -6.39 26.58 11.13
CA THR A 78 -7.84 26.79 10.92
C THR A 78 -8.20 28.20 11.33
N CYS A 79 -8.86 28.94 10.45
CA CYS A 79 -9.38 30.27 10.79
C CYS A 79 -10.53 30.18 11.81
N SER A 80 -10.46 30.93 12.91
CA SER A 80 -11.50 30.94 13.96
C SER A 80 -12.84 31.54 13.51
N ASN A 81 -12.87 32.34 12.43
CA ASN A 81 -14.08 32.97 11.93
C ASN A 81 -14.86 32.04 10.96
N CYS A 82 -14.19 31.56 9.91
CA CYS A 82 -14.83 30.80 8.83
C CYS A 82 -14.41 29.32 8.76
N GLN A 83 -13.53 28.88 9.65
CA GLN A 83 -13.06 27.48 9.76
C GLN A 83 -12.38 26.92 8.49
N SER A 84 -11.97 27.78 7.56
CA SER A 84 -11.18 27.37 6.40
C SER A 84 -9.74 27.01 6.83
N LEU A 85 -9.17 25.99 6.20
CA LEU A 85 -7.77 25.63 6.41
C LEU A 85 -6.87 26.53 5.55
N GLU A 86 -5.91 27.20 6.18
CA GLU A 86 -4.98 28.12 5.52
C GLU A 86 -3.52 27.79 5.86
N ALA A 87 -2.59 28.22 5.01
CA ALA A 87 -1.16 28.04 5.25
C ALA A 87 -0.66 28.95 6.40
N PRO A 88 0.28 28.50 7.25
CA PRO A 88 0.73 29.23 8.44
C PRO A 88 1.58 30.46 8.14
N SER A 89 1.95 30.68 6.87
CA SER A 89 2.72 31.84 6.41
C SER A 89 1.84 33.05 6.04
N ARG A 90 0.53 32.98 6.28
CA ARG A 90 -0.43 34.02 5.90
C ARG A 90 -0.97 34.71 7.14
N ASP A 91 -0.88 36.04 7.18
CA ASP A 91 -1.38 36.83 8.32
C ASP A 91 -2.90 37.05 8.28
N SER A 92 -3.54 36.77 7.14
CA SER A 92 -4.99 36.96 6.91
C SER A 92 -5.62 35.78 6.17
N CYS A 93 -6.86 35.46 6.51
CA CYS A 93 -7.66 34.46 5.82
C CYS A 93 -8.07 34.93 4.42
N ARG A 94 -8.05 34.03 3.42
CA ARG A 94 -8.44 34.37 2.04
C ARG A 94 -9.95 34.49 1.86
N VAL A 95 -10.73 33.81 2.71
CA VAL A 95 -12.20 33.72 2.58
C VAL A 95 -12.88 34.89 3.28
N CYS A 96 -12.56 35.13 4.55
CA CYS A 96 -13.20 36.19 5.34
C CYS A 96 -12.34 37.45 5.50
N GLY A 97 -11.03 37.40 5.20
CA GLY A 97 -10.13 38.53 5.37
C GLY A 97 -9.66 38.78 6.81
N ASP A 98 -10.12 38.00 7.79
CA ASP A 98 -9.71 38.14 9.20
C ASP A 98 -8.28 37.69 9.45
N SER A 99 -7.65 38.27 10.48
CA SER A 99 -6.31 37.90 10.91
C SER A 99 -6.25 36.47 11.47
N LEU A 100 -5.22 35.72 11.09
CA LEU A 100 -4.96 34.34 11.54
C LEU A 100 -4.08 34.29 12.81
N ASN A 101 -3.82 35.44 13.44
CA ASN A 101 -2.96 35.62 14.61
C ASN A 101 -3.73 35.62 15.93
#